data_AF-A0A7Z8QMS8-F1
#
_entry.id   AF-A0A7Z8QMS8-F1
#
_cell.length_a   1.000
_cell.length_b   1.000
_cell.length_c   1.000
_cell.angle_alpha   90.00
_cell.angle_beta   90.00
_cell.angle_gamma   90.00
#
_symmetry.space_group_name_H-M   'P 1'
#
loop_
_entity.id
_entity.type
_entity.pdbx_description
1 polymer ?
#
loop_
_entity_poly.entity_id
_entity_poly.type
_entity_poly.pdbx_seq_one_letter_code
_entity_poly.pdbx_strand_id
1 'polypeptide(L)'
;KTSFRKNSDSPLTWLYLAGFVYLFCVFISVFLIMHQPYLGISFTASKDGKAVTVSGIHTKNAQKQLSVGDTVVSIAPEGENSLSLSSLSILEEPDNFKTYRQYNQFFEHQQDLFEILSQDIVSLSLSDGQNIQLKPADIRPISLLPFQFWALLITAGICFYIGLWIWIFRRGQIDARLLAVSGFCFMLGACCLAVYSNRELVIEPSQFLFIANINHLANTAFSFSALTLKIMETELS
;
A
#
# COMPACT_ATOMS: atom_id res chain seq x y z
N LYS A 1 20.85 -52.81 -2.92
CA LYS A 1 19.79 -52.00 -2.30
C LYS A 1 20.12 -50.52 -2.50
N THR A 2 19.80 -50.00 -3.68
CA THR A 2 19.97 -48.58 -4.05
C THR A 2 18.71 -47.84 -3.62
N SER A 3 18.84 -47.03 -2.56
CA SER A 3 17.78 -46.13 -2.09
C SER A 3 17.65 -44.98 -3.09
N PHE A 4 16.78 -45.14 -4.09
CA PHE A 4 16.22 -44.01 -4.83
C PHE A 4 15.38 -43.19 -3.85
N ARG A 5 15.96 -42.13 -3.29
CA ARG A 5 15.24 -41.14 -2.50
C ARG A 5 14.41 -40.28 -3.45
N LYS A 6 13.31 -40.83 -3.95
CA LYS A 6 12.35 -40.15 -4.84
C LYS A 6 11.35 -39.38 -3.97
N ASN A 7 11.79 -38.30 -3.36
CA ASN A 7 10.90 -37.19 -3.03
C ASN A 7 11.26 -36.04 -3.95
N SER A 8 11.02 -36.23 -5.25
CA SER A 8 10.97 -35.12 -6.19
C SER A 8 9.56 -34.55 -6.10
N ASP A 9 9.34 -33.59 -5.20
CA ASP A 9 8.11 -32.81 -5.22
C ASP A 9 7.89 -32.32 -6.64
N SER A 10 6.74 -32.71 -7.22
CA SER A 10 6.38 -32.36 -8.59
C SER A 10 6.59 -30.86 -8.81
N PRO A 11 7.18 -30.44 -9.95
CA PRO A 11 7.26 -29.03 -10.34
C PRO A 11 5.94 -28.26 -10.09
N LEU A 12 4.80 -28.93 -10.31
CA LEU A 12 3.47 -28.39 -10.07
C LEU A 12 3.19 -28.08 -8.59
N THR A 13 3.69 -28.88 -7.64
CA THR A 13 3.49 -28.64 -6.20
C THR A 13 4.05 -27.28 -5.77
N TRP A 14 5.18 -26.88 -6.33
CA TRP A 14 5.80 -25.58 -6.03
C TRP A 14 5.04 -24.41 -6.64
N LEU A 15 4.46 -24.59 -7.83
CA LEU A 15 3.57 -23.60 -8.43
C LEU A 15 2.29 -23.42 -7.62
N TYR A 16 1.69 -24.51 -7.13
CA TYR A 16 0.51 -24.44 -6.27
C TYR A 16 0.80 -23.78 -4.93
N LEU A 17 1.92 -24.13 -4.29
CA LEU A 17 2.32 -23.50 -3.02
C LEU A 17 2.57 -22.00 -3.21
N ALA A 18 3.28 -21.61 -4.27
CA ALA A 18 3.50 -20.22 -4.58
C ALA A 18 2.20 -19.49 -4.89
N GLY A 19 1.28 -20.09 -5.64
CA GLY A 19 -0.03 -19.51 -5.87
C GLY A 19 -0.83 -19.30 -4.60
N PHE A 20 -0.78 -20.26 -3.66
CA PHE A 20 -1.39 -20.08 -2.35
C PHE A 20 -0.77 -18.90 -1.59
N VAL A 21 0.56 -18.79 -1.56
CA VAL A 21 1.26 -17.68 -0.90
C VAL A 21 0.88 -16.33 -1.53
N TYR A 22 0.90 -16.24 -2.86
CA TYR A 22 0.51 -15.02 -3.57
C TYR A 22 -0.94 -14.63 -3.29
N LEU A 23 -1.87 -15.58 -3.40
CA LEU A 23 -3.29 -15.33 -3.12
C LEU A 23 -3.53 -14.94 -1.66
N PHE A 24 -2.78 -15.50 -0.73
CA PHE A 24 -2.82 -15.13 0.69
C PHE A 24 -2.34 -13.68 0.89
N CYS A 25 -1.24 -13.27 0.25
CA CYS A 25 -0.79 -11.88 0.27
C CYS A 25 -1.82 -10.93 -0.35
N VAL A 26 -2.41 -11.29 -1.50
CA VAL A 26 -3.48 -10.51 -2.14
C VAL A 26 -4.68 -10.37 -1.20
N PHE A 27 -5.11 -11.46 -0.57
CA PHE A 27 -6.20 -11.44 0.40
C PHE A 27 -5.90 -10.50 1.57
N ILE A 28 -4.70 -10.57 2.15
CA ILE A 28 -4.27 -9.66 3.22
C ILE A 28 -4.28 -8.21 2.73
N SER A 29 -3.71 -7.91 1.55
CA SER A 29 -3.68 -6.56 1.00
C SER A 29 -5.09 -5.99 0.81
N VAL A 30 -6.01 -6.80 0.27
CA VAL A 30 -7.43 -6.41 0.11
C VAL A 30 -8.09 -6.22 1.47
N PHE A 31 -7.87 -7.12 2.41
CA PHE A 31 -8.42 -7.03 3.76
C PHE A 31 -7.96 -5.74 4.46
N LEU A 32 -6.66 -5.45 4.45
CA LEU A 32 -6.09 -4.30 5.13
C LEU A 32 -6.57 -2.97 4.55
N ILE A 33 -6.63 -2.81 3.22
CA ILE A 33 -7.09 -1.56 2.61
C ILE A 33 -8.60 -1.35 2.73
N MET A 34 -9.37 -2.43 2.88
CA MET A 34 -10.83 -2.35 3.04
C MET A 34 -11.25 -1.97 4.47
N HIS A 35 -10.50 -2.41 5.49
CA HIS A 35 -10.82 -2.17 6.90
C HIS A 35 -10.08 -0.95 7.45
N GLN A 36 -10.27 0.20 6.78
CA GLN A 36 -9.78 1.50 7.22
C GLN A 36 -10.94 2.50 7.17
N PRO A 37 -10.92 3.54 8.02
CA PRO A 37 -11.91 4.62 7.94
C PRO A 37 -12.00 5.19 6.53
N TYR A 38 -13.22 5.24 5.99
CA TYR A 38 -13.47 5.59 4.59
C TYR A 38 -14.53 6.69 4.45
N LEU A 39 -14.17 7.85 3.91
CA LEU A 39 -15.13 8.92 3.59
C LEU A 39 -15.72 8.76 2.18
N GLY A 40 -14.97 8.10 1.31
CA GLY A 40 -15.26 7.96 -0.10
C GLY A 40 -15.14 9.25 -0.87
N ILE A 41 -14.06 9.98 -0.60
CA ILE A 41 -13.64 11.19 -1.28
C ILE A 41 -12.22 10.96 -1.79
N SER A 42 -11.96 11.36 -3.02
CA SER A 42 -10.62 11.42 -3.56
C SER A 42 -10.12 12.85 -3.44
N PHE A 43 -8.89 13.01 -2.93
CA PHE A 43 -8.27 14.30 -2.71
C PHE A 43 -7.04 14.47 -3.59
N THR A 44 -6.78 15.71 -4.00
CA THR A 44 -5.51 16.12 -4.61
C THR A 44 -4.97 17.35 -3.88
N ALA A 45 -3.66 17.54 -3.83
CA ALA A 45 -3.08 18.71 -3.18
C ALA A 45 -3.51 19.99 -3.89
N SER A 46 -3.81 21.05 -3.12
CA SER A 46 -3.97 22.39 -3.67
C SER A 46 -2.65 22.88 -4.28
N LYS A 47 -2.72 23.92 -5.14
CA LYS A 47 -1.53 24.48 -5.82
C LYS A 47 -0.44 24.96 -4.86
N ASP A 48 -0.83 25.42 -3.67
CA ASP A 48 0.08 25.88 -2.61
C ASP A 48 0.42 24.79 -1.58
N GLY A 49 -0.19 23.60 -1.69
CA GLY A 49 0.02 22.45 -0.81
C GLY A 49 -0.55 22.61 0.60
N LYS A 50 -1.25 23.70 0.91
CA LYS A 50 -1.77 24.00 2.26
C LYS A 50 -3.19 23.49 2.50
N ALA A 51 -3.84 23.00 1.47
CA ALA A 51 -5.19 22.44 1.52
C ALA A 51 -5.27 21.22 0.59
N VAL A 52 -6.41 20.54 0.63
CA VAL A 52 -6.73 19.47 -0.32
C VAL A 52 -7.98 19.84 -1.12
N THR A 53 -7.98 19.50 -2.39
CA THR A 53 -9.10 19.72 -3.30
C THR A 53 -9.78 18.39 -3.59
N VAL A 54 -11.11 18.39 -3.57
CA VAL A 54 -11.94 17.21 -3.90
C VAL A 54 -11.80 16.91 -5.39
N SER A 55 -11.20 15.78 -5.72
CA SER A 55 -11.03 15.29 -7.10
C SER A 55 -12.07 14.24 -7.50
N GLY A 56 -12.73 13.60 -6.54
CA GLY A 56 -13.79 12.61 -6.79
C GLY A 56 -14.60 12.32 -5.54
N ILE A 57 -15.85 11.87 -5.72
CA ILE A 57 -16.78 11.55 -4.63
C ILE A 57 -17.53 10.26 -4.94
N HIS A 58 -17.44 9.30 -4.04
CA HIS A 58 -17.89 7.92 -4.22
C HIS A 58 -19.01 7.49 -3.27
N THR A 59 -19.28 8.27 -2.22
CA THR A 59 -20.40 8.01 -1.30
C THR A 59 -21.57 8.97 -1.56
N LYS A 60 -22.80 8.45 -1.52
CA LYS A 60 -24.02 9.25 -1.70
C LYS A 60 -24.17 10.35 -0.63
N ASN A 61 -23.64 10.14 0.57
CA ASN A 61 -23.70 11.12 1.64
C ASN A 61 -22.79 12.32 1.33
N ALA A 62 -21.53 12.05 0.94
CA ALA A 62 -20.61 13.10 0.52
C ALA A 62 -21.12 13.83 -0.74
N GLN A 63 -21.68 13.12 -1.73
CA GLN A 63 -22.22 13.75 -2.96
C GLN A 63 -23.35 14.76 -2.72
N LYS A 64 -24.04 14.70 -1.57
CA LYS A 64 -25.09 15.67 -1.23
C LYS A 64 -24.54 16.97 -0.64
N GLN A 65 -23.33 16.94 -0.09
CA GLN A 65 -22.74 18.05 0.68
C GLN A 65 -21.45 18.60 0.04
N LEU A 66 -20.82 17.85 -0.86
CA LEU A 66 -19.58 18.20 -1.54
C LEU A 66 -19.74 18.14 -3.05
N SER A 67 -18.99 19.00 -3.72
CA SER A 67 -18.78 19.03 -5.17
C SER A 67 -17.31 18.80 -5.51
N VAL A 68 -17.06 18.23 -6.70
CA VAL A 68 -15.70 18.15 -7.24
C VAL A 68 -15.17 19.56 -7.48
N GLY A 69 -13.96 19.84 -7.00
CA GLY A 69 -13.35 21.17 -7.02
C GLY A 69 -13.42 21.92 -5.69
N ASP A 70 -14.24 21.45 -4.74
CA ASP A 70 -14.28 22.04 -3.40
C ASP A 70 -12.92 21.91 -2.71
N THR A 71 -12.52 22.93 -1.98
CA THR A 71 -11.25 22.95 -1.24
C THR A 71 -11.52 22.78 0.24
N VAL A 72 -10.96 21.72 0.81
CA VAL A 72 -11.06 21.35 2.22
C VAL A 72 -9.77 21.74 2.93
N VAL A 73 -9.90 22.48 4.03
CA VAL A 73 -8.77 23.09 4.75
C VAL A 73 -8.48 22.35 6.04
N SER A 74 -9.49 21.78 6.69
CA SER A 74 -9.33 21.03 7.93
C SER A 74 -10.41 19.98 8.13
N ILE A 75 -10.12 19.05 9.03
CA ILE A 75 -11.02 18.01 9.52
C ILE A 75 -11.04 18.06 11.05
N ALA A 76 -12.19 17.83 11.67
CA ALA A 76 -12.34 17.81 13.12
C ALA A 76 -13.26 16.68 13.56
N PRO A 77 -13.08 16.13 14.78
CA PRO A 77 -14.15 15.44 15.48
C PRO A 77 -15.33 16.39 15.70
N GLU A 78 -16.52 15.84 15.92
CA GLU A 78 -17.68 16.67 16.26
C GLU A 78 -17.42 17.49 17.55
N GLY A 79 -17.36 18.82 17.42
CA GLY A 79 -17.23 19.74 18.55
C GLY A 79 -15.80 19.93 19.11
N GLU A 80 -14.78 19.35 18.49
CA GLU A 80 -13.39 19.42 18.96
C GLU A 80 -12.47 20.25 18.05
N ASN A 81 -11.18 20.28 18.39
CA ASN A 81 -10.17 21.01 17.64
C ASN A 81 -10.00 20.44 16.22
N SER A 82 -9.85 21.34 15.26
CA SER A 82 -9.63 20.98 13.85
C SER A 82 -8.15 20.69 13.55
N LEU A 83 -7.89 19.60 12.84
CA LEU A 83 -6.62 19.25 12.24
C LEU A 83 -6.57 19.78 10.78
N SER A 84 -5.49 20.46 10.42
CA SER A 84 -5.32 20.98 9.06
C SER A 84 -5.09 19.85 8.05
N LEU A 85 -5.80 19.88 6.93
CA LEU A 85 -5.56 19.01 5.79
C LEU A 85 -4.64 19.70 4.79
N SER A 86 -3.60 19.02 4.35
CA SER A 86 -2.59 19.56 3.44
C SER A 86 -2.01 18.47 2.53
N SER A 87 -1.00 18.80 1.74
CA SER A 87 -0.26 17.82 0.96
C SER A 87 0.34 16.70 1.82
N LEU A 88 0.65 16.97 3.10
CA LEU A 88 1.13 15.96 4.05
C LEU A 88 0.07 14.88 4.32
N SER A 89 -1.21 15.25 4.31
CA SER A 89 -2.33 14.35 4.63
C SER A 89 -2.55 13.29 3.56
N ILE A 90 -2.22 13.60 2.30
CA ILE A 90 -2.43 12.72 1.14
C ILE A 90 -1.11 12.16 0.58
N LEU A 91 0.01 12.42 1.23
CA LEU A 91 1.32 11.96 0.77
C LEU A 91 1.37 10.44 0.74
N GLU A 92 1.52 9.83 -0.43
CA GLU A 92 1.47 8.37 -0.59
C GLU A 92 2.59 7.67 0.19
N GLU A 93 3.82 8.18 0.13
CA GLU A 93 5.01 7.54 0.70
C GLU A 93 5.92 8.55 1.43
N PRO A 94 6.26 8.31 2.72
CA PRO A 94 7.05 9.24 3.54
C PRO A 94 8.57 9.14 3.29
N ASP A 95 9.03 8.19 2.48
CA ASP A 95 10.46 7.88 2.31
C ASP A 95 11.25 9.00 1.61
N ASN A 96 10.55 9.91 0.95
CA ASN A 96 11.14 11.09 0.32
C ASN A 96 11.56 12.17 1.33
N PHE A 97 11.22 12.01 2.62
CA PHE A 97 11.64 12.95 3.64
C PHE A 97 13.15 12.86 3.91
N LYS A 98 13.80 14.02 4.00
CA LYS A 98 15.25 14.12 4.21
C LYS A 98 15.66 13.94 5.67
N THR A 99 14.71 13.99 6.60
CA THR A 99 14.99 13.98 8.04
C THR A 99 14.00 13.09 8.79
N TYR A 100 14.48 12.44 9.85
CA TYR A 100 13.63 11.68 10.76
C TYR A 100 12.56 12.53 11.44
N ARG A 101 12.82 13.83 11.66
CA ARG A 101 11.81 14.75 12.21
C ARG A 101 10.59 14.84 11.29
N GLN A 102 10.80 15.02 9.98
CA GLN A 102 9.70 15.10 9.01
C GLN A 102 8.95 13.78 8.90
N TYR A 103 9.67 12.66 8.94
CA TYR A 103 9.09 11.32 8.97
C TYR A 103 8.19 11.13 10.20
N ASN A 104 8.67 11.49 11.40
CA ASN A 104 7.87 11.38 12.63
C ASN A 104 6.65 12.31 12.60
N GLN A 105 6.80 13.54 12.11
CA GLN A 105 5.68 14.48 11.95
C GLN A 105 4.58 13.91 11.03
N PHE A 106 4.95 13.17 9.99
CA PHE A 106 3.98 12.49 9.15
C PHE A 106 3.21 11.41 9.91
N PHE A 107 3.87 10.59 10.72
CA PHE A 107 3.19 9.56 11.51
C PHE A 107 2.34 10.14 12.65
N GLU A 108 2.80 11.21 13.30
CA GLU A 108 1.98 12.00 14.24
C GLU A 108 0.72 12.53 13.53
N HIS A 109 0.87 13.12 12.35
CA HIS A 109 -0.25 13.60 11.54
C HIS A 109 -1.21 12.49 11.11
N GLN A 110 -0.70 11.30 10.77
CA GLN A 110 -1.53 10.13 10.44
C GLN A 110 -2.25 9.58 11.68
N GLN A 111 -1.64 9.64 12.87
CA GLN A 111 -2.29 9.26 14.12
C GLN A 111 -3.46 10.18 14.45
N ASP A 112 -3.26 11.50 14.38
CA ASP A 112 -4.32 12.47 14.61
C ASP A 112 -5.46 12.27 13.61
N LEU A 113 -5.15 12.06 12.31
CA LEU A 113 -6.16 11.76 11.29
C LEU A 113 -6.94 10.48 11.60
N PHE A 114 -6.25 9.42 12.05
CA PHE A 114 -6.87 8.15 12.35
C PHE A 114 -7.84 8.27 13.53
N GLU A 115 -7.45 8.98 14.59
CA GLU A 115 -8.29 9.22 15.75
C GLU A 115 -9.56 10.00 15.41
N ILE A 116 -9.44 11.03 14.56
CA ILE A 116 -10.58 11.81 14.08
C ILE A 116 -11.49 10.96 13.20
N LEU A 117 -10.92 10.24 12.22
CA LEU A 117 -11.70 9.43 11.28
C LEU A 117 -12.30 8.16 11.91
N SER A 118 -11.83 7.76 13.09
CA SER A 118 -12.42 6.68 13.89
C SER A 118 -13.68 7.10 14.65
N GLN A 119 -14.05 8.39 14.63
CA GLN A 119 -15.29 8.88 15.22
C GLN A 119 -16.50 8.63 14.32
N ASP A 120 -17.69 8.54 14.92
CA ASP A 120 -18.95 8.32 14.20
C ASP A 120 -19.30 9.45 13.22
N ILE A 121 -18.90 10.68 13.55
CA ILE A 121 -19.15 11.89 12.77
C ILE A 121 -17.89 12.74 12.75
N VAL A 122 -17.50 13.17 11.57
CA VAL A 122 -16.40 14.12 11.35
C VAL A 122 -16.91 15.35 10.63
N SER A 123 -16.36 16.50 10.98
CA SER A 123 -16.65 17.78 10.32
C SER A 123 -15.49 18.15 9.39
N LEU A 124 -15.79 18.47 8.13
CA LEU A 124 -14.83 19.04 7.19
C LEU A 124 -15.11 20.53 7.02
N SER A 125 -14.08 21.35 7.15
CA SER A 125 -14.17 22.79 6.91
C SER A 125 -13.66 23.13 5.51
N LEU A 126 -14.52 23.76 4.72
CA LEU A 126 -14.20 24.23 3.38
C LEU A 126 -13.57 25.62 3.42
N SER A 127 -12.86 25.97 2.35
CA SER A 127 -12.21 27.28 2.21
C SER A 127 -13.17 28.46 2.15
N ASP A 128 -14.44 28.21 1.82
CA ASP A 128 -15.51 29.22 1.78
C ASP A 128 -16.18 29.44 3.15
N GLY A 129 -15.71 28.74 4.19
CA GLY A 129 -16.23 28.83 5.55
C GLY A 129 -17.40 27.88 5.84
N GLN A 130 -17.85 27.08 4.87
CA GLN A 130 -18.85 26.04 5.11
C GLN A 130 -18.25 24.88 5.90
N ASN A 131 -19.03 24.33 6.83
CA ASN A 131 -18.71 23.09 7.53
C ASN A 131 -19.72 22.02 7.13
N ILE A 132 -19.21 20.87 6.73
CA ILE A 132 -20.03 19.71 6.37
C ILE A 132 -19.78 18.58 7.34
N GLN A 133 -20.79 17.76 7.59
CA GLN A 133 -20.68 16.62 8.49
C GLN A 133 -20.81 15.32 7.70
N LEU A 134 -19.82 14.46 7.86
CA LEU A 134 -19.75 13.16 7.21
C LEU A 134 -19.61 12.08 8.26
N LYS A 135 -20.19 10.92 7.96
CA LYS A 135 -19.98 9.69 8.73
C LYS A 135 -18.98 8.82 7.97
N PRO A 136 -17.77 8.59 8.51
CA PRO A 136 -16.85 7.60 7.96
C PRO A 136 -17.52 6.22 7.92
N ALA A 137 -17.28 5.47 6.85
CA ALA A 137 -17.64 4.07 6.76
C ALA A 137 -16.50 3.21 7.28
N ASP A 138 -16.84 2.14 8.02
CA ASP A 138 -15.85 1.20 8.57
C ASP A 138 -15.21 0.30 7.49
N ILE A 139 -15.89 0.17 6.34
CA ILE A 139 -15.47 -0.71 5.25
C ILE A 139 -15.53 0.05 3.94
N ARG A 140 -14.38 0.14 3.28
CA ARG A 140 -14.27 0.61 1.89
C ARG A 140 -14.74 -0.49 0.94
N PRO A 141 -15.71 -0.23 0.04
CA PRO A 141 -16.12 -1.18 -0.98
C PRO A 141 -14.98 -1.56 -1.93
N ILE A 142 -14.83 -2.86 -2.22
CA ILE A 142 -13.79 -3.38 -3.11
C ILE A 142 -13.84 -2.77 -4.53
N SER A 143 -15.04 -2.41 -5.00
CA SER A 143 -15.26 -1.78 -6.32
C SER A 143 -14.72 -0.35 -6.40
N LEU A 144 -14.41 0.28 -5.25
CA LEU A 144 -13.87 1.63 -5.15
C LEU A 144 -12.37 1.66 -4.89
N LEU A 145 -11.71 0.49 -4.93
CA LEU A 145 -10.25 0.44 -4.89
C LEU A 145 -9.65 1.00 -6.19
N PRO A 146 -8.57 1.80 -6.12
CA PRO A 146 -8.03 2.46 -7.30
C PRO A 146 -7.44 1.43 -8.28
N PHE A 147 -7.40 1.79 -9.55
CA PHE A 147 -6.75 0.94 -10.57
C PHE A 147 -5.30 0.62 -10.22
N GLN A 148 -4.56 1.61 -9.69
CA GLN A 148 -3.16 1.47 -9.30
C GLN A 148 -2.93 0.33 -8.28
N PHE A 149 -3.84 0.15 -7.32
CA PHE A 149 -3.81 -0.95 -6.36
C PHE A 149 -3.77 -2.32 -7.07
N TRP A 150 -4.70 -2.53 -8.02
CA TRP A 150 -4.79 -3.78 -8.76
C TRP A 150 -3.59 -3.99 -9.69
N ALA A 151 -3.12 -2.92 -10.34
CA ALA A 151 -1.96 -2.96 -11.20
C ALA A 151 -0.69 -3.40 -10.43
N LEU A 152 -0.51 -2.90 -9.21
CA LEU A 152 0.60 -3.31 -8.32
C LEU A 152 0.51 -4.79 -7.96
N LEU A 153 -0.67 -5.29 -7.56
CA LEU A 153 -0.84 -6.72 -7.23
C LEU A 153 -0.60 -7.63 -8.43
N ILE A 154 -1.12 -7.29 -9.61
CA ILE A 154 -0.90 -8.06 -10.83
C ILE A 154 0.59 -8.09 -11.19
N THR A 155 1.26 -6.94 -11.11
CA THR A 155 2.71 -6.84 -11.36
C THR A 155 3.51 -7.67 -10.36
N ALA A 156 3.13 -7.63 -9.07
CA ALA A 156 3.72 -8.45 -8.01
C ALA A 156 3.63 -9.95 -8.36
N GLY A 157 2.45 -10.41 -8.78
CA GLY A 157 2.24 -11.79 -9.21
C GLY A 157 3.11 -12.18 -10.41
N ILE A 158 3.12 -11.37 -11.47
CA ILE A 158 3.91 -11.65 -12.68
C ILE A 158 5.40 -11.80 -12.34
N CYS A 159 5.98 -10.85 -11.62
CA CYS A 159 7.39 -10.88 -11.24
C CYS A 159 7.74 -12.10 -10.38
N PHE A 160 6.87 -12.45 -9.43
CA PHE A 160 7.05 -13.64 -8.60
C PHE A 160 7.04 -14.93 -9.42
N TYR A 161 6.04 -15.09 -10.29
CA TYR A 161 5.91 -16.29 -11.10
C TYR A 161 7.03 -16.43 -12.12
N ILE A 162 7.53 -15.35 -12.71
CA ILE A 162 8.70 -15.40 -13.62
C ILE A 162 9.92 -15.96 -12.88
N GLY A 163 10.25 -15.43 -11.70
CA GLY A 163 11.40 -15.89 -10.92
C GLY A 163 11.24 -17.36 -10.49
N LEU A 164 10.05 -17.71 -10.00
CA LEU A 164 9.74 -19.08 -9.58
C LEU A 164 9.80 -20.08 -10.73
N TRP A 165 9.27 -19.72 -11.90
CA TRP A 165 9.23 -20.59 -13.07
C TRP A 165 10.64 -20.97 -13.51
N ILE A 166 11.55 -19.99 -13.56
CA ILE A 166 12.97 -20.22 -13.89
C ILE A 166 13.64 -21.13 -12.85
N TRP A 167 13.38 -20.91 -11.56
CA TRP A 167 13.90 -21.76 -10.49
C TRP A 167 13.44 -23.21 -10.58
N ILE A 168 12.17 -23.46 -10.92
CA ILE A 168 11.61 -24.81 -11.01
C ILE A 168 12.35 -25.68 -12.03
N PHE A 169 12.76 -25.12 -13.18
CA PHE A 169 13.51 -25.85 -14.20
C PHE A 169 15.01 -25.88 -13.96
N ARG A 170 15.56 -24.93 -13.19
CA ARG A 170 17.01 -24.77 -12.96
C ARG A 170 17.40 -24.86 -11.47
N ARG A 171 16.73 -25.70 -10.67
CA ARG A 171 16.90 -25.77 -9.19
C ARG A 171 18.35 -25.97 -8.70
N GLY A 172 19.18 -26.62 -9.50
CA GLY A 172 20.58 -26.87 -9.18
C GLY A 172 21.48 -25.63 -9.29
N GLN A 173 20.99 -24.56 -9.91
CA GLN A 173 21.77 -23.37 -10.20
C GLN A 173 21.43 -22.25 -9.21
N ILE A 174 22.46 -21.60 -8.69
CA ILE A 174 22.34 -20.53 -7.71
C ILE A 174 21.67 -19.28 -8.31
N ASP A 175 21.97 -18.97 -9.57
CA ASP A 175 21.38 -17.85 -10.32
C ASP A 175 19.85 -17.92 -10.34
N ALA A 176 19.31 -19.12 -10.60
CA ALA A 176 17.88 -19.34 -10.63
C ALA A 176 17.24 -19.21 -9.23
N ARG A 177 17.97 -19.54 -8.16
CA ARG A 177 17.51 -19.35 -6.78
C ARG A 177 17.47 -17.86 -6.42
N LEU A 178 18.53 -17.12 -6.76
CA LEU A 178 18.60 -15.67 -6.54
C LEU A 178 17.48 -14.94 -7.30
N LEU A 179 17.16 -15.40 -8.51
CA LEU A 179 16.05 -14.84 -9.28
C LEU A 179 14.68 -15.13 -8.63
N ALA A 180 14.46 -16.34 -8.12
CA ALA A 180 13.22 -16.66 -7.39
C ALA A 180 13.10 -15.87 -6.08
N VAL A 181 14.18 -15.72 -5.31
CA VAL A 181 14.21 -14.89 -4.10
C VAL A 181 13.90 -13.43 -4.45
N SER A 182 14.52 -12.91 -5.51
CA SER A 182 14.26 -11.57 -6.02
C SER A 182 12.77 -11.38 -6.38
N GLY A 183 12.19 -12.29 -7.18
CA GLY A 183 10.77 -12.23 -7.53
C GLY A 183 9.83 -12.28 -6.31
N PHE A 184 10.15 -13.12 -5.31
CA PHE A 184 9.38 -13.20 -4.07
C PHE A 184 9.47 -11.91 -3.24
N CYS A 185 10.67 -11.36 -3.06
CA CYS A 185 10.88 -10.10 -2.35
C CYS A 185 10.18 -8.93 -3.07
N PHE A 186 10.27 -8.87 -4.39
CA PHE A 186 9.52 -7.87 -5.17
C PHE A 186 8.02 -7.98 -4.92
N MET A 187 7.46 -9.20 -4.93
CA MET A 187 6.04 -9.41 -4.68
C MET A 187 5.62 -8.94 -3.28
N LEU A 188 6.38 -9.29 -2.24
CA LEU A 188 6.09 -8.82 -0.89
C LEU A 188 6.10 -7.29 -0.79
N GLY A 189 7.12 -6.64 -1.37
CA GLY A 189 7.21 -5.18 -1.39
C GLY A 189 6.04 -4.54 -2.14
N ALA A 190 5.76 -4.99 -3.35
CA ALA A 190 4.65 -4.49 -4.16
C ALA A 190 3.27 -4.68 -3.50
N CYS A 191 3.03 -5.80 -2.81
CA CYS A 191 1.80 -6.02 -2.04
C CYS A 191 1.67 -5.05 -0.85
N CYS A 192 2.78 -4.71 -0.19
CA CYS A 192 2.81 -3.73 0.89
C CYS A 192 2.56 -2.31 0.36
N LEU A 193 3.30 -1.92 -0.69
CA LEU A 193 3.16 -0.64 -1.38
C LEU A 193 1.73 -0.43 -1.86
N ALA A 194 1.10 -1.45 -2.46
CA ALA A 194 -0.29 -1.37 -2.90
C ALA A 194 -1.23 -0.89 -1.80
N VAL A 195 -1.05 -1.37 -0.55
CA VAL A 195 -1.92 -1.00 0.57
C VAL A 195 -1.73 0.46 0.96
N TYR A 196 -0.51 0.87 1.35
CA TYR A 196 -0.33 2.21 1.93
C TYR A 196 -0.33 3.35 0.92
N SER A 197 0.06 3.11 -0.34
CA SER A 197 0.04 4.14 -1.39
C SER A 197 -1.36 4.42 -1.94
N ASN A 198 -2.33 3.50 -1.74
CA ASN A 198 -3.70 3.63 -2.27
C ASN A 198 -4.74 3.91 -1.17
N ARG A 199 -4.28 4.28 0.04
CA ARG A 199 -5.14 4.73 1.13
C ARG A 199 -5.85 6.02 0.75
N GLU A 200 -7.03 6.25 1.32
CA GLU A 200 -7.79 7.47 1.05
C GLU A 200 -7.16 8.69 1.76
N LEU A 201 -7.08 8.63 3.09
CA LEU A 201 -6.46 9.66 3.94
C LEU A 201 -5.56 9.03 4.99
N VAL A 202 -5.99 7.90 5.55
CA VAL A 202 -5.31 7.29 6.68
C VAL A 202 -5.33 5.77 6.60
N ILE A 203 -4.27 5.18 7.15
CA ILE A 203 -4.22 3.81 7.63
C ILE A 203 -3.83 3.90 9.10
N GLU A 204 -4.34 2.99 9.92
CA GLU A 204 -3.90 2.87 11.31
C GLU A 204 -2.36 2.93 11.41
N PRO A 205 -1.77 3.88 12.18
CA PRO A 205 -0.35 4.18 12.04
C PRO A 205 0.61 3.03 12.34
N SER A 206 0.28 2.14 13.28
CA SER A 206 1.14 0.99 13.58
C SER A 206 1.11 -0.05 12.45
N GLN A 207 -0.06 -0.30 11.83
CA GLN A 207 -0.17 -1.06 10.58
C GLN A 207 0.65 -0.42 9.47
N PHE A 208 0.58 0.89 9.27
CA PHE A 208 1.37 1.56 8.25
C PHE A 208 2.86 1.35 8.50
N LEU A 209 3.38 1.65 9.69
CA LEU A 209 4.78 1.40 10.04
C LEU A 209 5.21 -0.05 9.80
N PHE A 210 4.37 -1.02 10.20
CA PHE A 210 4.66 -2.43 10.01
C PHE A 210 4.77 -2.82 8.53
N ILE A 211 3.78 -2.41 7.72
CA ILE A 211 3.74 -2.72 6.28
C ILE A 211 4.86 -2.00 5.53
N ALA A 212 5.17 -0.75 5.89
CA ALA A 212 6.28 0.02 5.33
C ALA A 212 7.62 -0.66 5.63
N ASN A 213 7.85 -1.11 6.88
CA ASN A 213 9.06 -1.85 7.24
C ASN A 213 9.22 -3.16 6.45
N ILE A 214 8.12 -3.90 6.23
CA ILE A 214 8.15 -5.09 5.36
C ILE A 214 8.50 -4.69 3.93
N ASN A 215 7.92 -3.63 3.40
CA ASN A 215 8.25 -3.13 2.06
C ASN A 215 9.74 -2.78 1.94
N HIS A 216 10.29 -2.03 2.89
CA HIS A 216 11.71 -1.67 2.91
C HIS A 216 12.62 -2.90 2.94
N LEU A 217 12.33 -3.85 3.83
CA LEU A 217 13.09 -5.09 3.92
C LEU A 217 13.01 -5.89 2.62
N ALA A 218 11.83 -5.97 2.03
CA ALA A 218 11.59 -6.68 0.78
C ALA A 218 12.33 -6.03 -0.40
N ASN A 219 12.25 -4.70 -0.54
CA ASN A 219 12.97 -3.95 -1.59
C ASN A 219 14.49 -4.04 -1.42
N THR A 220 14.98 -4.04 -0.17
CA THR A 220 16.40 -4.24 0.13
C THR A 220 16.84 -5.64 -0.30
N ALA A 221 16.13 -6.68 0.14
CA ALA A 221 16.44 -8.07 -0.21
C ALA A 221 16.34 -8.34 -1.71
N PHE A 222 15.33 -7.76 -2.39
CA PHE A 222 15.20 -7.78 -3.84
C PHE A 222 16.44 -7.21 -4.53
N SER A 223 16.87 -6.02 -4.11
CA SER A 223 18.00 -5.30 -4.69
C SER A 223 19.33 -6.03 -4.50
N PHE A 224 19.59 -6.55 -3.28
CA PHE A 224 20.78 -7.35 -3.03
C PHE A 224 20.79 -8.64 -3.84
N SER A 225 19.66 -9.36 -3.91
CA SER A 225 19.57 -10.60 -4.70
C SER A 225 19.82 -10.35 -6.19
N ALA A 226 19.25 -9.28 -6.75
CA ALA A 226 19.44 -8.89 -8.13
C ALA A 226 20.88 -8.45 -8.43
N LEU A 227 21.51 -7.70 -7.51
CA LEU A 227 22.90 -7.28 -7.63
C LEU A 227 23.86 -8.48 -7.59
N THR A 228 23.67 -9.40 -6.63
CA THR A 228 24.49 -10.62 -6.54
C THR A 228 24.36 -11.45 -7.80
N LEU A 229 23.14 -11.64 -8.31
CA LEU A 229 22.92 -12.32 -9.59
C LEU A 229 23.73 -11.65 -10.72
N LYS A 230 23.68 -10.31 -10.79
CA LYS A 230 24.39 -9.57 -11.84
C LYS A 230 25.91 -9.71 -11.75
N ILE A 231 26.47 -9.66 -10.54
CA ILE A 231 27.92 -9.84 -10.31
C ILE A 231 28.35 -11.24 -10.75
N MET A 232 27.56 -12.27 -10.40
CA MET A 232 27.85 -13.64 -10.77
C MET A 232 27.83 -13.85 -12.29
N GLU A 233 26.88 -13.23 -13.00
CA GLU A 233 26.87 -13.25 -14.47
C GLU A 233 28.13 -12.66 -15.08
N THR A 234 28.66 -11.57 -14.50
CA THR A 234 29.86 -10.89 -15.02
C THR A 234 31.17 -11.62 -14.72
N GLU A 235 31.26 -12.38 -13.63
CA GLU A 235 32.46 -13.18 -13.31
C GLU A 235 32.56 -14.47 -14.11
N LEU A 236 31.44 -14.93 -14.68
CA LEU A 236 31.35 -16.16 -15.47
C LEU A 236 31.44 -15.93 -17.00
N SER A 237 31.49 -14.67 -17.45
CA SER A 237 31.62 -14.25 -18.87
C SER A 237 33.04 -13.86 -19.23
#